data_AF-A0A8H4SBR8-F1
#
_entry.id   AF-A0A8H4SBR8-F1
#
_cell.length_a   1.000
_cell.length_b   1.000
_cell.length_c   1.000
_cell.angle_alpha   90.00
_cell.angle_beta   90.00
_cell.angle_gamma   90.00
#
_symmetry.space_group_name_H-M   'P 1'
#
loop_
_entity.id
_entity.type
_entity.pdbx_description
1 polymer ?
#
loop_
_entity_poly.entity_id
_entity_poly.type
_entity_poly.pdbx_seq_one_letter_code
_entity_poly.pdbx_strand_id
1 'polypeptide(L)' 'MPNPDPLQPPVTPAERKIINEFGGWLKFMACYGLDPLEQDEATEGKEVLEAMVKQNSMMGKP' A
#
# COMPACT_ATOMS: atom_id res chain seq x y z
N MET A 1 -7.43 10.74 -14.92
CA MET A 1 -7.57 10.46 -13.48
C MET A 1 -7.27 8.98 -13.30
N PRO A 2 -6.45 8.54 -12.33
CA PRO A 2 -6.34 7.11 -12.09
C PRO A 2 -7.68 6.62 -11.57
N ASN A 3 -8.24 5.62 -12.24
CA ASN A 3 -9.41 4.90 -11.77
C ASN A 3 -9.03 4.30 -10.41
N PRO A 4 -9.83 4.44 -9.34
CA PRO A 4 -9.54 3.76 -8.08
C PRO A 4 -9.45 2.25 -8.36
N ASP A 5 -8.33 1.63 -7.98
CA ASP A 5 -8.14 0.19 -8.07
C ASP A 5 -9.30 -0.48 -7.31
N PRO A 6 -10.15 -1.31 -7.96
CA PRO A 6 -11.37 -1.83 -7.33
C PRO A 6 -11.10 -2.76 -6.15
N LEU A 7 -9.89 -3.28 -6.04
CA LEU A 7 -9.42 -4.17 -4.97
C LEU A 7 -8.64 -3.42 -3.88
N GLN A 8 -8.46 -2.10 -4.04
CA GLN A 8 -7.73 -1.31 -3.08
C GLN A 8 -8.58 -1.07 -1.81
N PRO A 9 -8.10 -1.47 -0.62
CA PRO A 9 -8.78 -1.15 0.62
C PRO A 9 -8.76 0.37 0.89
N PRO A 10 -9.57 0.88 1.82
CA PRO A 10 -9.50 2.28 2.22
C PRO A 10 -8.07 2.66 2.63
N VAL A 11 -7.49 3.65 1.93
CA VAL A 11 -6.16 4.18 2.25
C VAL A 11 -6.22 5.66 2.61
N THR A 12 -5.40 6.04 3.57
CA THR A 12 -5.08 7.41 3.94
C THR A 12 -4.22 8.08 2.86
N PRO A 13 -4.09 9.43 2.87
CA PRO A 13 -3.23 10.14 1.92
C PRO A 13 -1.75 9.74 1.99
N ALA A 14 -1.23 9.37 3.17
CA ALA A 14 0.16 8.96 3.34
C ALA A 14 0.43 7.60 2.69
N GLU A 15 -0.45 6.63 2.94
CA GLU A 15 -0.41 5.31 2.30
C GLU A 15 -0.57 5.42 0.78
N ARG A 16 -1.46 6.32 0.33
CA ARG A 16 -1.66 6.60 -1.10
C ARG A 16 -0.39 7.11 -1.78
N LYS A 17 0.44 7.89 -1.08
CA LYS A 17 1.72 8.33 -1.64
C LYS A 17 2.65 7.15 -1.88
N ILE A 18 2.80 6.27 -0.87
CA ILE A 18 3.66 5.09 -0.98
C ILE A 18 3.22 4.18 -2.13
N ILE A 19 1.95 3.75 -2.18
CA ILE A 19 1.49 2.86 -3.27
C ILE A 19 1.65 3.50 -4.66
N ASN A 20 1.58 4.83 -4.77
CA ASN A 20 1.79 5.52 -6.04
C ASN A 20 3.26 5.44 -6.49
N GLU A 21 4.22 5.35 -5.56
CA GLU A 21 5.63 5.11 -5.89
C GLU A 21 5.84 3.72 -6.51
N PHE A 22 5.01 2.74 -6.14
CA PHE A 22 4.97 1.42 -6.78
C PHE A 22 4.13 1.40 -8.07
N GLY A 23 3.39 2.47 -8.35
CA GLY A 23 2.51 2.59 -9.51
C GLY A 23 1.11 2.01 -9.32
N GLY A 24 0.62 1.92 -8.08
CA GLY A 24 -0.74 1.50 -7.71
C GLY A 24 -0.78 0.37 -6.69
N TRP A 25 -1.98 0.07 -6.18
CA TRP A 25 -2.17 -0.99 -5.18
C TRP A 25 -1.79 -2.37 -5.70
N LEU A 26 -2.19 -2.71 -6.93
CA LEU A 26 -1.90 -4.01 -7.53
C LEU A 26 -0.40 -4.24 -7.73
N LYS A 27 0.33 -3.21 -8.15
CA LYS A 27 1.79 -3.29 -8.33
C LYS A 27 2.52 -3.37 -7.00
N PHE A 28 2.03 -2.63 -6.00
CA PHE A 28 2.52 -2.75 -4.63
C PHE A 28 2.38 -4.19 -4.15
N MET A 29 1.18 -4.79 -4.21
CA MET A 29 0.97 -6.18 -3.79
C MET A 29 1.82 -7.18 -4.58
N ALA A 30 1.92 -6.99 -5.89
CA ALA A 30 2.79 -7.83 -6.73
C ALA A 30 4.28 -7.76 -6.33
N CYS A 31 4.78 -6.61 -5.87
CA CYS A 31 6.15 -6.49 -5.36
C CYS A 31 6.38 -7.28 -4.07
N TYR A 32 5.34 -7.52 -3.27
CA TYR A 32 5.40 -8.33 -2.06
C TYR A 32 4.95 -9.78 -2.26
N GLY A 33 4.57 -10.15 -3.50
CA GLY A 33 4.10 -11.50 -3.81
C GLY A 33 2.74 -11.84 -3.22
N LEU A 34 1.91 -10.83 -2.96
CA LEU A 34 0.59 -10.96 -2.34
C LEU A 34 -0.51 -10.89 -3.40
N ASP A 35 -1.58 -11.67 -3.23
CA ASP A 35 -2.77 -11.64 -4.08
C ASP A 35 -3.81 -10.62 -3.56
N PRO A 36 -4.14 -9.54 -4.32
CA PRO A 36 -5.18 -8.57 -3.94
C PRO A 36 -6.60 -9.13 -3.95
N LEU A 37 -6.83 -10.31 -4.52
CA LEU A 37 -8.13 -10.98 -4.51
C LEU A 37 -8.37 -11.77 -3.22
N GLU A 38 -7.30 -12.23 -2.57
CA GLU A 38 -7.36 -12.97 -1.32
C GLU A 38 -7.42 -11.99 -0.14
N GLN A 39 -8.48 -12.08 0.67
CA GLN A 39 -8.76 -11.07 1.70
C GLN A 39 -7.69 -11.03 2.80
N ASP A 40 -7.13 -12.18 3.18
CA ASP A 40 -6.05 -12.27 4.17
C ASP A 40 -4.77 -11.61 3.65
N GLU A 41 -4.42 -11.86 2.38
CA GLU A 41 -3.24 -11.25 1.74
C GLU A 41 -3.41 -9.76 1.48
N ALA A 42 -4.62 -9.30 1.12
CA ALA A 42 -4.93 -7.88 1.02
C ALA A 42 -4.85 -7.17 2.38
N THR A 43 -5.21 -7.87 3.47
CA THR A 43 -5.05 -7.37 4.85
C THR A 43 -3.57 -7.30 5.22
N GLU A 44 -2.79 -8.34 4.92
CA GLU A 44 -1.34 -8.33 5.15
C GLU A 44 -0.66 -7.18 4.37
N GLY A 45 -1.00 -7.00 3.09
CA GLY A 45 -0.48 -5.89 2.28
C GLY A 45 -0.82 -4.53 2.88
N LYS A 46 -2.00 -4.40 3.50
CA LYS A 46 -2.42 -3.19 4.21
C LYS A 46 -1.57 -2.96 5.47
N GLU A 47 -1.29 -3.99 6.26
CA GLU A 47 -0.44 -3.90 7.45
C GLU A 47 1.00 -3.52 7.08
N VAL A 48 1.55 -4.08 6.00
CA VAL A 48 2.87 -3.71 5.46
C VAL A 48 2.88 -2.23 5.07
N LEU A 49 1.85 -1.76 4.37
CA LEU A 49 1.72 -0.37 3.96
C LEU A 49 1.66 0.58 5.17
N GLU A 50 0.93 0.22 6.20
CA GLU A 50 0.88 0.98 7.47
C GLU A 50 2.25 1.01 8.17
N ALA A 51 2.97 -0.12 8.19
CA ALA A 51 4.32 -0.19 8.75
C ALA A 51 5.29 0.69 7.97
N MET A 52 5.22 0.71 6.64
CA MET A 52 6.04 1.57 5.79
C MET A 52 5.77 3.06 6.05
N VAL A 53 4.51 3.48 6.23
CA VAL A 53 4.18 4.86 6.59
C VAL A 53 4.79 5.24 7.96
N LYS A 54 4.70 4.33 8.94
CA LYS A 54 5.30 4.54 10.26
C LYS A 54 6.82 4.68 10.16
N GLN A 55 7.49 3.79 9.41
CA GLN A 55 8.93 3.85 9.21
C GLN A 55 9.37 5.12 8.45
N ASN A 56 8.67 5.49 7.38
CA ASN A 56 8.96 6.72 6.63
C ASN A 56 8.83 7.97 7.50
N SER A 57 7.87 7.96 8.43
CA SER A 57 7.70 9.06 9.41
C SER A 57 8.80 9.08 10.48
N MET A 58 9.39 7.92 10.81
CA MET A 58 10.47 7.78 11.79
C MET A 58 11.87 8.06 11.21
N MET A 59 12.10 7.72 9.93
CA MET A 59 13.37 7.99 9.22
C MET A 59 13.48 9.43 8.71
N GLY A 60 12.44 10.26 8.87
CA GLY A 60 12.41 11.67 8.50
C GLY A 60 13.00 12.66 9.52
N LYS A 61 13.81 12.22 10.50
CA LYS A 61 14.59 13.08 11.40
C LYS A 61 15.90 12.40 11.81
N PRO A 62 17.04 13.11 11.96
CA PRO A 62 17.30 14.55 11.79
C PRO A 62 17.77 14.97 10.39
#